data_AF-A0A3C1Q948-F1
#
_entry.id   AF-A0A3C1Q948-F1
#
_cell.length_a   1.000
_cell.length_b   1.000
_cell.length_c   1.000
_cell.angle_alpha   90.00
_cell.angle_beta   90.00
_cell.angle_gamma   90.00
#
_symmetry.space_group_name_H-M   'P 1'
#
loop_
_entity.id
_entity.type
_entity.pdbx_description
1 polymer ?
#
loop_
_entity_poly.entity_id
_entity_poly.type
_entity_poly.pdbx_seq_one_letter_code
_entity_poly.pdbx_strand_id
1 'polypeptide(L)' 'MTRSHRARPYLEDMADSIRRIRRYTEGLDLDGFLRNDVLQDAVIRRIEVLGEAVGRLPESRKARYPEIP' A
#
# COMPACT_ATOMS: atom_id res chain seq x y z
N MET A 1 -5.14 -28.48 -10.65
CA MET A 1 -4.02 -27.55 -10.94
C MET A 1 -3.94 -26.53 -9.82
N THR A 2 -2.99 -26.69 -8.90
CA THR A 2 -2.87 -25.91 -7.66
C THR A 2 -2.42 -24.49 -7.99
N ARG A 3 -3.35 -23.53 -8.11
CA ARG A 3 -3.02 -22.10 -8.25
C ARG A 3 -2.11 -21.71 -7.09
N SER A 4 -0.85 -21.44 -7.40
CA SER A 4 0.14 -20.97 -6.45
C SER A 4 -0.40 -19.67 -5.82
N HIS A 5 -0.76 -19.73 -4.54
CA HIS A 5 -1.23 -18.61 -3.72
C HIS A 5 -0.06 -17.67 -3.42
N ARG A 6 0.44 -16.97 -4.44
CA ARG A 6 1.66 -16.16 -4.28
C ARG A 6 1.28 -14.82 -3.69
N ALA A 7 1.65 -14.61 -2.42
CA ALA A 7 1.59 -13.32 -1.74
C ALA A 7 2.54 -12.27 -2.36
N ARG A 8 3.56 -12.71 -3.12
CA ARG A 8 4.63 -11.86 -3.64
C ARG A 8 4.14 -10.65 -4.46
N PRO A 9 3.26 -10.78 -5.46
CA PRO A 9 2.79 -9.63 -6.24
C PRO A 9 2.08 -8.59 -5.38
N TYR A 10 1.27 -9.03 -4.41
CA TYR A 10 0.60 -8.11 -3.49
C TYR A 10 1.59 -7.38 -2.57
N LEU A 11 2.60 -8.09 -2.06
CA LEU A 11 3.67 -7.47 -1.26
C LEU A 11 4.50 -6.48 -2.10
N GLU A 12 4.71 -6.76 -3.39
CA GLU A 12 5.37 -5.86 -4.33
C GLU A 12 4.54 -4.60 -4.58
N ASP A 13 3.22 -4.75 -4.79
CA ASP A 13 2.28 -3.63 -4.95
C ASP A 13 2.26 -2.73 -3.70
N MET A 14 2.28 -3.35 -2.52
CA MET A 14 2.37 -2.62 -1.25
C MET A 14 3.70 -1.86 -1.14
N ALA A 15 4.82 -2.54 -1.39
CA ALA A 15 6.14 -1.93 -1.32
C ALA A 15 6.28 -0.77 -2.32
N ASP A 16 5.71 -0.90 -3.52
CA ASP A 16 5.72 0.17 -4.52
C ASP A 16 4.86 1.36 -4.10
N SER A 17 3.68 1.11 -3.55
CA SER A 17 2.79 2.16 -3.06
C SER A 17 3.44 2.96 -1.93
N ILE A 18 4.09 2.30 -0.97
CA ILE A 18 4.86 2.95 0.10
C ILE A 18 6.01 3.80 -0.47
N ARG A 19 6.80 3.25 -1.41
CA ARG A 19 7.89 4.00 -2.05
C ARG A 19 7.40 5.25 -2.76
N ARG A 20 6.27 5.15 -3.47
CA ARG A 20 5.65 6.29 -4.18
C ARG A 20 5.17 7.35 -3.22
N ILE A 21 4.44 6.99 -2.16
CA ILE A 21 4.00 7.94 -1.13
C ILE A 21 5.22 8.71 -0.59
N ARG A 22 6.27 7.98 -0.17
CA ARG A 22 7.49 8.61 0.35
C ARG A 22 8.14 9.58 -0.63
N ARG A 23 8.21 9.22 -1.91
CA ARG A 23 8.76 10.09 -2.97
C ARG A 23 7.90 11.34 -3.17
N TYR A 24 6.58 11.20 -3.18
CA TYR A 24 5.68 12.32 -3.43
C TYR A 24 5.68 13.34 -2.29
N THR A 25 5.89 12.88 -1.06
CA THR A 25 5.90 13.71 0.15
C THR A 25 7.31 14.12 0.59
N GLU A 26 8.35 13.78 -0.17
CA GLU A 26 9.74 14.08 0.21
C GLU A 26 9.99 15.59 0.20
N GLY A 27 10.51 16.11 1.33
CA GLY A 27 10.77 17.55 1.49
C GLY A 27 9.52 18.43 1.59
N LEU A 28 8.33 17.83 1.68
CA LEU A 28 7.07 18.55 1.79
C LEU A 28 6.65 18.70 3.26
N ASP A 29 6.26 19.91 3.64
CA ASP A 29 5.62 20.17 4.92
C ASP A 29 4.10 19.94 4.85
N LEU A 30 3.43 19.95 6.01
CA LEU A 30 1.99 19.70 6.08
C LEU A 30 1.19 20.72 5.25
N ASP A 31 1.56 21.99 5.35
CA ASP A 31 0.94 23.09 4.65
C ASP A 31 1.05 22.96 3.12
N GLY A 32 2.22 22.56 2.62
CA GLY A 32 2.46 22.26 1.22
C GLY A 32 1.65 21.07 0.73
N PHE A 33 1.46 20.05 1.57
CA PHE A 33 0.60 18.91 1.26
C PHE A 33 -0.87 19.29 1.18
N LEU A 34 -1.39 20.02 2.18
CA LEU A 34 -2.80 20.40 2.27
C LEU A 34 -3.25 21.36 1.16
N ARG A 35 -2.32 22.09 0.53
CA ARG A 35 -2.61 22.97 -0.61
C ARG A 35 -2.54 22.29 -1.98
N ASN A 36 -2.20 21.00 -2.04
CA ASN A 36 -2.02 20.27 -3.29
C ASN A 36 -2.98 19.08 -3.39
N ASP A 37 -4.18 19.33 -3.90
CA ASP A 37 -5.25 18.32 -4.00
C ASP A 37 -4.84 17.14 -4.89
N VAL A 38 -4.13 17.38 -5.99
CA VAL A 38 -3.65 16.32 -6.88
C VAL A 38 -2.68 15.38 -6.17
N LEU A 39 -1.81 15.93 -5.33
CA LEU A 39 -0.91 15.14 -4.51
C LEU A 39 -1.66 14.36 -3.43
N GLN A 40 -2.66 14.96 -2.79
CA GLN A 40 -3.53 14.28 -1.83
C GLN A 40 -4.22 13.08 -2.49
N ASP A 41 -4.84 13.28 -3.64
CA ASP A 41 -5.47 12.22 -4.42
C ASP A 41 -4.48 11.11 -4.80
N ALA A 42 -3.26 11.48 -5.20
CA ALA A 42 -2.22 10.51 -5.52
C ALA A 42 -1.83 9.67 -4.30
N VAL A 43 -1.69 10.28 -3.11
CA VAL A 43 -1.38 9.58 -1.86
C VAL A 43 -2.54 8.69 -1.42
N ILE A 44 -3.77 9.20 -1.43
CA ILE A 44 -4.99 8.44 -1.09
C ILE A 44 -5.11 7.22 -1.99
N ARG A 45 -4.94 7.40 -3.31
CA ARG A 45 -4.96 6.29 -4.27
C ARG A 45 -3.92 5.22 -3.96
N ARG A 46 -2.72 5.60 -3.50
CA ARG A 46 -1.69 4.62 -3.08
C ARG A 46 -2.09 3.88 -1.80
N ILE A 47 -2.76 4.54 -0.86
CA ILE A 47 -3.30 3.92 0.36
C ILE A 47 -4.41 2.91 0.00
N GLU A 48 -5.27 3.21 -0.96
CA GLU A 48 -6.28 2.25 -1.44
C GLU A 48 -5.64 1.01 -2.07
N VAL A 49 -4.57 1.17 -2.88
CA VAL A 49 -3.82 0.02 -3.42
C VAL A 49 -3.24 -0.84 -2.29
N LEU A 50 -2.71 -0.20 -1.23
CA LEU A 50 -2.20 -0.91 -0.06
C LEU A 50 -3.30 -1.76 0.58
N GLY A 51 -4.46 -1.18 0.86
CA GLY A 51 -5.59 -1.88 1.48
C GLY A 51 -6.08 -3.06 0.63
N GLU A 52 -6.24 -2.85 -0.67
CA GLU A 52 -6.67 -3.90 -1.61
C GLU A 52 -5.64 -5.05 -1.67
N ALA A 53 -4.34 -4.74 -1.69
CA ALA A 53 -3.29 -5.75 -1.71
C ALA A 53 -3.24 -6.57 -0.41
N VAL A 54 -3.48 -5.93 0.75
CA VAL A 54 -3.60 -6.62 2.05
C VAL A 54 -4.80 -7.57 2.04
N GLY A 55 -5.96 -7.12 1.56
CA GLY A 55 -7.17 -7.94 1.46
C GLY A 55 -6.97 -9.22 0.63
N ARG A 56 -6.16 -9.14 -0.42
CA ARG A 56 -5.85 -10.26 -1.34
C ARG A 56 -4.78 -11.23 -0.85
N LEU A 57 -4.14 -10.98 0.29
CA LEU A 57 -3.19 -11.94 0.85
C LEU A 57 -3.91 -13.26 1.22
N PRO A 58 -3.26 -14.42 1.00
CA PRO A 58 -3.82 -15.71 1.41
C PRO A 58 -4.08 -15.75 2.92
N GLU A 59 -5.21 -16.29 3.36
CA GLU A 59 -5.55 -16.42 4.78
C GLU A 59 -4.50 -17.21 5.57
N SER A 60 -3.87 -18.22 4.96
CA SER A 60 -2.76 -18.96 5.57
C SER A 60 -1.53 -18.09 5.89
N ARG A 61 -1.37 -16.95 5.21
CA ARG A 61 -0.33 -15.96 5.52
C ARG A 61 -0.78 -15.02 6.63
N LYS A 62 -2.03 -14.56 6.62
CA LYS A 62 -2.59 -13.70 7.68
C LYS A 62 -2.61 -14.43 9.02
N ALA A 63 -3.04 -15.70 9.03
CA ALA A 63 -3.04 -16.55 10.22
C ALA A 63 -1.65 -16.81 10.81
N ARG A 64 -0.57 -16.60 10.04
CA ARG A 64 0.81 -16.70 10.54
C ARG A 64 1.25 -15.46 11.33
N TYR A 65 0.57 -14.33 11.13
CA TYR A 65 0.85 -13.04 11.78
C TYR A 65 -0.46 -12.42 12.32
N PRO A 66 -1.16 -13.09 13.25
CA PRO A 66 -2.45 -12.63 13.78
C PRO A 66 -2.36 -11.32 14.57
N GLU A 67 -1.16 -10.89 14.96
CA GLU A 67 -0.89 -9.61 15.61
C GLU A 67 -0.96 -8.41 14.66
N ILE A 68 -0.95 -8.66 13.35
CA ILE A 68 -1.10 -7.64 12.32
C ILE A 68 -2.60 -7.58 11.95
N PRO A 69 -3.29 -6.43 12.18
CA PRO A 69 -4.73 -6.28 11.94
C PRO A 69 -5.16 -6.51 10.49
#